data_AF-A0A9Q6ZQE7-F1
#
_entry.id   AF-A0A9Q6ZQE7-F1
#
_cell.length_a   1.000
_cell.length_b   1.000
_cell.length_c   1.000
_cell.angle_alpha   90.00
_cell.angle_beta   90.00
_cell.angle_gamma   90.00
#
_symmetry.space_group_name_H-M   'P 1'
#
loop_
_entity.id
_entity.type
_entity.pdbx_description
1 polymer ?
#
loop_
_entity_poly.entity_id
_entity_poly.type
_entity_poly.pdbx_seq_one_letter_code
_entity_poly.pdbx_strand_id
1 'polypeptide(L)'
;MSTITRERAEIKSYITGFLSDSAHDNKSSDSLLANVFRIALASLEAEPIAMVVPDEMDLLTCHLDGVTKTYADGWNACRVAMLQAGNFRENKNSSTNNFREISETSTRSPITLDGWISCTERMPEKSQNVLISMNIDSEAGPLIYSARYLGGTFRRGGIAVSPGNDLRQATHWMSLPEPPQEVNQ
;
A
#
# COMPACT_ATOMS: atom_id res chain seq x y z
N MET A 1 29.05 0.34 -13.45
CA MET A 1 28.22 1.45 -12.91
C MET A 1 26.82 1.26 -13.48
N SER A 2 25.81 1.03 -12.65
CA SER A 2 24.43 0.83 -13.14
C SER A 2 23.87 2.17 -13.65
N THR A 3 22.90 2.13 -14.59
CA THR A 3 22.23 3.33 -15.14
C THR A 3 21.68 4.23 -14.04
N ILE A 4 21.20 3.63 -12.95
CA ILE A 4 20.68 4.29 -11.75
C ILE A 4 21.77 5.14 -11.05
N THR A 5 23.02 4.68 -11.01
CA THR A 5 24.12 5.44 -10.41
C THR A 5 24.47 6.69 -11.22
N ARG A 6 24.34 6.63 -12.56
CA ARG A 6 24.62 7.76 -13.46
C ARG A 6 23.55 8.85 -13.34
N GLU A 7 22.28 8.48 -13.39
CA GLU A 7 21.16 9.43 -13.23
C GLU A 7 21.21 10.12 -11.85
N ARG A 8 21.53 9.37 -10.80
CA ARG A 8 21.71 9.94 -9.45
C ARG A 8 22.81 10.99 -9.41
N ALA A 9 23.92 10.77 -10.13
CA ALA A 9 25.03 11.71 -10.19
C ALA A 9 24.68 12.97 -11.00
N GLU A 10 23.99 12.82 -12.12
CA GLU A 10 23.52 13.93 -12.96
C GLU A 10 22.54 14.83 -12.18
N ILE A 11 21.55 14.22 -11.50
CA ILE A 11 20.59 14.94 -10.66
C ILE A 11 21.31 15.66 -9.51
N LYS A 12 22.23 14.98 -8.82
CA LYS A 12 23.01 15.59 -7.74
C LYS A 12 23.80 16.81 -8.25
N SER A 13 24.47 16.69 -9.39
CA SER A 13 25.25 17.79 -9.98
C SER A 13 24.37 19.00 -10.32
N TYR A 14 23.17 18.76 -10.86
CA TYR A 14 22.22 19.83 -11.19
C TYR A 14 21.77 20.59 -9.93
N ILE A 15 21.36 19.85 -8.90
CA ILE A 15 20.89 20.43 -7.64
C ILE A 15 21.99 21.24 -6.95
N THR A 16 23.21 20.70 -6.88
CA THR A 16 24.36 21.40 -6.30
C THR A 16 24.70 22.68 -7.09
N GLY A 17 24.64 22.63 -8.42
CA GLY A 17 24.84 23.81 -9.28
C GLY A 17 23.81 24.91 -8.98
N PHE A 18 22.53 24.55 -8.93
CA PHE A 18 21.45 25.49 -8.63
C PHE A 18 21.60 26.15 -7.25
N LEU A 19 21.98 25.37 -6.22
CA LEU A 19 22.16 25.87 -4.85
C LEU A 19 23.45 26.68 -4.66
N SER A 20 24.39 26.62 -5.62
CA SER A 20 25.66 27.36 -5.57
C SER A 20 25.65 28.65 -6.39
N ASP A 21 24.69 28.79 -7.31
CA ASP A 21 24.55 29.98 -8.15
C ASP A 21 24.11 31.19 -7.33
N SER A 22 24.87 32.28 -7.39
CA SER A 22 24.59 33.53 -6.69
C SER A 22 23.46 34.35 -7.31
N ALA A 23 23.03 34.02 -8.54
CA ALA A 23 21.89 34.65 -9.20
C ALA A 23 20.54 34.20 -8.61
N HIS A 24 20.52 33.11 -7.86
CA HIS A 24 19.34 32.62 -7.17
C HIS A 24 19.36 33.05 -5.71
N ASP A 25 18.21 33.49 -5.17
CA ASP A 25 18.02 33.73 -3.73
C ASP A 25 17.90 32.39 -2.97
N ASN A 26 18.88 31.52 -3.17
CA ASN A 26 18.93 30.15 -2.63
C ASN A 26 19.48 30.11 -1.21
N LYS A 27 20.12 31.20 -0.74
CA LYS A 27 20.59 31.34 0.65
C LYS A 27 19.49 31.81 1.59
N SER A 28 18.39 32.36 1.07
CA SER A 28 17.19 32.61 1.85
C SER A 28 16.60 31.30 2.37
N SER A 29 16.38 31.23 3.69
CA SER A 29 15.66 30.15 4.37
C SER A 29 14.17 30.09 3.97
N ASP A 30 13.64 31.18 3.42
CA ASP A 30 12.22 31.32 3.09
C ASP A 30 11.91 30.96 1.63
N SER A 31 12.94 30.72 0.81
CA SER A 31 12.77 30.26 -0.57
C SER A 31 12.29 28.81 -0.60
N LEU A 32 11.00 28.63 -0.89
CA LEU A 32 10.37 27.31 -1.03
C LEU A 32 11.12 26.42 -2.05
N LEU A 33 11.52 27.00 -3.19
CA LEU A 33 12.25 26.27 -4.23
C LEU A 33 13.63 25.79 -3.74
N ALA A 34 14.38 26.65 -3.05
CA ALA A 34 15.67 26.27 -2.48
C ALA A 34 15.52 25.21 -1.38
N ASN A 35 14.44 25.28 -0.58
CA ASN A 35 14.12 24.26 0.42
C ASN A 35 13.85 22.90 -0.22
N VAL A 36 13.08 22.83 -1.31
CA VAL A 36 12.86 21.57 -2.05
C VAL A 36 14.19 20.99 -2.54
N PHE A 37 15.06 21.82 -3.12
CA PHE A 37 16.37 21.37 -3.60
C PHE A 37 17.30 20.90 -2.47
N ARG A 38 17.30 21.59 -1.32
CA ARG A 38 18.03 21.15 -0.12
C ARG A 38 17.56 19.79 0.37
N ILE A 39 16.24 19.56 0.44
CA ILE A 39 15.64 18.28 0.84
C ILE A 39 16.02 17.17 -0.15
N ALA A 40 15.94 17.46 -1.45
CA ALA A 40 16.33 16.51 -2.49
C ALA A 40 17.81 16.15 -2.40
N LEU A 41 18.70 17.13 -2.19
CA LEU A 41 20.13 16.89 -2.01
C LEU A 41 20.41 16.04 -0.76
N ALA A 42 19.81 16.40 0.39
CA ALA A 42 19.95 15.62 1.62
C ALA A 42 19.47 14.17 1.44
N SER A 43 18.38 13.97 0.69
CA SER A 43 17.88 12.62 0.37
C SER A 43 18.81 11.84 -0.55
N LEU A 44 19.50 12.52 -1.48
CA LEU A 44 20.48 11.91 -2.37
C LEU A 44 21.81 11.61 -1.67
N GLU A 45 22.13 12.28 -0.56
CA GLU A 45 23.36 12.09 0.22
C GLU A 45 23.17 11.23 1.46
N ALA A 46 21.92 11.00 1.88
CA ALA A 46 21.60 10.15 3.01
C ALA A 46 22.24 8.77 2.85
N GLU A 47 22.98 8.36 3.89
CA GLU A 47 23.44 6.99 4.00
C GLU A 47 22.23 6.08 4.12
N PRO A 48 22.21 4.94 3.41
CA PRO A 48 21.13 3.98 3.57
C PRO A 48 21.12 3.52 5.02
N ILE A 49 19.95 3.57 5.67
CA ILE A 49 19.78 2.97 6.99
C ILE A 49 20.09 1.48 6.82
N ALA A 50 21.24 1.05 7.34
CA ALA A 50 21.60 -0.35 7.34
C ALA A 50 20.59 -1.10 8.20
N MET A 51 19.87 -2.04 7.60
CA MET A 51 19.06 -2.98 8.36
C MET A 51 20.02 -3.77 9.26
N VAL A 52 19.87 -3.59 10.57
CA VAL A 52 20.64 -4.37 11.54
C VAL A 52 20.04 -5.77 11.56
N VAL A 53 20.76 -6.71 10.95
CA VAL A 53 20.40 -8.13 10.99
C VAL A 53 21.06 -8.74 12.23
N PRO A 54 20.29 -9.34 13.16
CA PRO A 54 20.86 -9.99 14.34
C PRO A 54 21.76 -11.19 13.99
N ASP A 55 22.60 -11.60 14.95
CA ASP A 55 23.47 -12.76 14.80
C ASP A 55 22.69 -14.08 14.74
N GLU A 56 23.35 -15.10 14.17
CA GLU A 56 22.80 -16.45 14.05
C GLU A 56 22.72 -17.14 15.42
N MET A 57 21.61 -17.83 15.67
CA MET A 57 21.47 -18.65 16.86
C MET A 57 22.10 -20.03 16.64
N ASP A 58 23.06 -20.37 17.49
CA ASP A 58 23.67 -21.71 17.50
C ASP A 58 22.69 -22.75 18.09
N LEU A 59 22.44 -23.81 17.32
CA LEU A 59 21.57 -24.92 17.71
C LEU A 59 22.17 -25.79 18.82
N LEU A 60 23.48 -25.69 19.11
CA LEU A 60 24.10 -26.42 20.22
C LEU A 60 23.94 -25.73 21.59
N THR A 61 23.93 -24.40 21.64
CA THR A 61 23.77 -23.64 22.89
C THR A 61 22.32 -23.55 23.35
N CYS A 62 21.35 -23.75 22.45
CA CYS A 62 19.92 -23.67 22.79
C CYS A 62 19.46 -24.73 23.82
N HIS A 63 20.21 -25.84 23.97
CA HIS A 63 19.92 -26.86 24.99
C HIS A 63 20.25 -26.41 26.42
N LEU A 64 21.04 -25.34 26.60
CA LEU A 64 21.48 -24.85 27.91
C LEU A 64 20.57 -23.74 28.47
N ASP A 65 19.90 -22.96 27.61
CA ASP A 65 19.09 -21.79 28.03
C ASP A 65 17.57 -21.97 27.86
N GLY A 66 17.10 -23.21 27.68
CA GLY A 66 15.66 -23.50 27.57
C GLY A 66 14.99 -23.04 26.27
N VAL A 67 15.78 -22.60 25.29
CA VAL A 67 15.29 -22.25 23.96
C VAL A 67 15.12 -23.52 23.14
N THR A 68 13.87 -23.87 22.84
CA THR A 68 13.55 -25.04 22.02
C THR A 68 14.19 -24.91 20.63
N LYS A 69 14.64 -26.04 20.05
CA LYS A 69 15.22 -26.12 18.70
C LYS A 69 14.35 -25.40 17.65
N THR A 70 13.03 -25.50 17.79
CA THR A 70 12.04 -24.86 16.93
C THR A 70 12.08 -23.33 16.94
N TYR A 71 12.48 -22.71 18.06
CA TYR A 71 12.63 -21.26 18.14
C TYR A 71 13.90 -20.80 17.39
N ALA A 72 15.02 -21.50 17.59
CA ALA A 72 16.27 -21.22 16.89
C ALA A 72 16.13 -21.38 15.37
N ASP A 73 15.42 -22.42 14.92
CA ASP A 73 15.09 -22.63 13.51
C ASP A 73 14.27 -21.45 12.93
N GLY A 74 13.24 -21.01 13.67
CA GLY A 74 12.41 -19.86 13.26
C GLY A 74 13.17 -18.53 13.24
N TRP A 75 14.03 -18.31 14.23
CA TRP A 75 14.91 -17.14 14.30
C TRP A 75 15.86 -17.06 13.10
N ASN A 76 16.56 -18.17 12.82
CA ASN A 76 17.52 -18.24 11.73
C ASN A 76 16.82 -18.11 10.36
N ALA A 77 15.61 -18.66 10.20
CA ALA A 77 14.80 -18.46 9.00
C ALA A 77 14.43 -16.98 8.78
N CYS A 78 14.01 -16.27 9.84
CA CYS A 78 13.69 -14.85 9.78
C CYS A 78 14.92 -14.00 9.45
N ARG A 79 16.06 -14.30 10.07
CA ARG A 79 17.36 -13.67 9.79
C ARG A 79 17.77 -13.83 8.32
N VAL A 80 17.64 -15.03 7.76
CA VAL A 80 17.93 -15.31 6.34
C VAL A 80 17.02 -14.48 5.43
N ALA A 81 15.72 -14.38 5.75
CA ALA A 81 14.79 -13.56 5.00
C ALA A 81 15.16 -12.07 5.02
N MET A 82 15.60 -11.55 6.18
CA MET A 82 16.08 -10.16 6.30
C MET A 82 17.33 -9.90 5.44
N LEU A 83 18.29 -10.84 5.41
CA LEU A 83 19.48 -10.75 4.55
C LEU A 83 19.13 -10.82 3.06
N GLN A 84 18.19 -11.71 2.68
CA GLN A 84 17.71 -11.81 1.31
C GLN A 84 16.91 -10.58 0.89
N ALA A 85 16.27 -9.87 1.83
CA ALA A 85 15.46 -8.72 1.51
C ALA A 85 16.26 -7.56 0.89
N GLY A 86 17.56 -7.46 1.20
CA GLY A 86 18.47 -6.51 0.56
C GLY A 86 18.62 -6.71 -0.95
N ASN A 87 18.37 -7.92 -1.46
CA ASN A 87 18.49 -8.29 -2.87
C ASN A 87 17.17 -8.16 -3.66
N PHE A 88 16.05 -7.75 -3.03
CA PHE A 88 14.74 -7.59 -3.71
C PHE A 88 14.76 -6.59 -4.87
N ARG A 89 15.72 -5.66 -4.85
CA ARG A 89 15.80 -4.59 -5.85
C ARG A 89 16.57 -4.96 -7.12
N GLU A 90 17.25 -6.12 -7.14
CA GLU A 90 18.11 -6.53 -8.26
C GLU A 90 17.58 -7.76 -9.01
N ASN A 91 16.59 -8.47 -8.45
CA ASN A 91 15.99 -9.62 -9.11
C ASN A 91 15.03 -9.17 -10.22
N LYS A 92 15.40 -9.40 -11.49
CA LYS A 92 14.63 -9.05 -12.70
C LYS A 92 13.18 -9.56 -12.72
N ASN A 93 12.86 -10.66 -12.04
CA ASN A 93 11.49 -11.21 -12.00
C ASN A 93 10.69 -10.79 -10.74
N SER A 94 11.24 -9.93 -9.89
CA SER A 94 10.54 -9.43 -8.71
C SER A 94 9.39 -8.52 -9.12
N SER A 95 8.22 -8.71 -8.52
CA SER A 95 7.03 -7.88 -8.71
C SER A 95 7.26 -6.40 -8.39
N THR A 96 8.33 -6.08 -7.64
CA THR A 96 8.75 -4.72 -7.29
C THR A 96 9.47 -3.96 -8.40
N ASN A 97 9.98 -4.63 -9.45
CA ASN A 97 10.66 -3.94 -10.56
C ASN A 97 9.71 -3.12 -11.44
N ASN A 98 8.43 -3.50 -11.48
CA ASN A 98 7.39 -2.73 -12.16
C ASN A 98 7.19 -1.33 -11.55
N PHE A 99 7.76 -1.05 -10.37
CA PHE A 99 7.65 0.27 -9.76
C PHE A 99 8.58 1.33 -10.38
N ARG A 100 9.64 0.93 -11.11
CA ARG A 100 10.57 1.89 -11.76
C ARG A 100 10.43 2.00 -13.27
N GLU A 101 9.93 0.98 -13.97
CA GLU A 101 9.93 0.98 -15.44
C GLU A 101 8.72 1.70 -16.05
N ILE A 102 7.72 2.06 -15.25
CA ILE A 102 6.48 2.67 -15.72
C ILE A 102 5.94 3.68 -14.70
N SER A 103 6.55 4.86 -14.64
CA SER A 103 5.95 6.00 -13.91
C SER A 103 4.59 6.41 -14.50
N GLU A 104 4.31 6.02 -15.75
CA GLU A 104 3.06 6.34 -16.46
C GLU A 104 2.04 5.18 -16.46
N THR A 105 2.38 3.97 -16.00
CA THR A 105 1.40 2.86 -15.88
C THR A 105 0.92 2.63 -14.46
N SER A 106 1.54 3.27 -13.46
CA SER A 106 0.97 3.36 -12.12
C SER A 106 -0.32 4.20 -12.05
N THR A 107 -0.77 4.76 -13.20
CA THR A 107 -2.01 5.54 -13.30
C THR A 107 -2.88 5.14 -14.50
N ARG A 108 -2.79 3.90 -15.00
CA ARG A 108 -3.76 3.44 -16.01
C ARG A 108 -3.95 1.92 -16.11
N SER A 109 -4.38 1.34 -15.01
CA SER A 109 -5.64 0.59 -15.11
C SER A 109 -6.71 1.55 -14.63
N PRO A 110 -7.83 1.79 -15.34
CA PRO A 110 -9.05 2.06 -14.60
C PRO A 110 -9.35 0.75 -13.87
N ILE A 111 -8.65 0.48 -12.76
CA ILE A 111 -9.26 -0.30 -11.70
C ILE A 111 -10.47 0.54 -11.40
N THR A 112 -11.64 0.06 -11.83
CA THR A 112 -12.93 0.68 -11.66
C THR A 112 -12.95 1.40 -10.33
N LEU A 113 -13.02 2.74 -10.38
CA LEU A 113 -13.24 3.58 -9.22
C LEU A 113 -14.68 3.39 -8.69
N ASP A 114 -15.32 2.26 -8.98
CA ASP A 114 -16.62 1.84 -8.45
C ASP A 114 -16.38 1.11 -7.12
N GLY A 115 -15.71 1.81 -6.21
CA GLY A 115 -15.80 1.54 -4.79
C GLY A 115 -17.23 1.82 -4.28
N TRP A 116 -17.46 1.57 -3.00
CA TRP A 116 -18.72 1.82 -2.30
C TRP A 116 -19.42 3.13 -2.74
N ILE A 117 -20.59 3.00 -3.37
CA ILE A 117 -21.46 4.07 -3.84
C ILE A 117 -22.43 4.44 -2.72
N SER A 118 -22.55 5.72 -2.38
CA SER A 118 -23.52 6.16 -1.38
C SER A 118 -24.96 5.95 -1.85
N CYS A 119 -25.82 5.40 -0.98
CA CYS A 119 -27.23 5.22 -1.30
C CYS A 119 -27.93 6.56 -1.57
N THR A 120 -27.48 7.67 -0.94
CA THR A 120 -28.06 9.00 -1.20
C THR A 120 -27.66 9.58 -2.55
N GLU A 121 -26.52 9.17 -3.09
CA GLU A 121 -26.02 9.63 -4.39
C GLU A 121 -26.67 8.86 -5.52
N ARG A 122 -26.69 7.53 -5.41
CA ARG A 122 -27.20 6.65 -6.45
C ARG A 122 -27.67 5.33 -5.86
N MET A 123 -28.84 4.89 -6.31
CA MET A 123 -29.36 3.55 -5.99
C MET A 123 -28.94 2.53 -7.05
N PRO A 124 -28.82 1.23 -6.68
CA PRO A 124 -28.66 0.16 -7.65
C PRO A 124 -29.89 0.01 -8.55
N GLU A 125 -29.76 -0.78 -9.60
CA GLU A 125 -30.89 -1.14 -10.44
C GLU A 125 -31.85 -2.08 -9.72
N LYS A 126 -33.15 -1.98 -10.03
CA LYS A 126 -34.17 -2.86 -9.46
C LYS A 126 -33.82 -4.31 -9.80
N SER A 127 -33.84 -5.17 -8.77
CA SER A 127 -33.48 -6.58 -8.83
C SER A 127 -31.98 -6.88 -8.87
N GLN A 128 -31.09 -5.88 -8.79
CA GLN A 128 -29.64 -6.05 -8.73
C GLN A 128 -29.20 -6.63 -7.39
N ASN A 129 -28.26 -7.58 -7.43
CA ASN A 129 -27.57 -8.11 -6.24
C ASN A 129 -26.30 -7.29 -5.97
N VAL A 130 -26.16 -6.83 -4.73
CA VAL A 130 -25.11 -5.90 -4.30
C VAL A 130 -24.60 -6.27 -2.92
N LEU A 131 -23.45 -5.72 -2.52
CA LEU A 131 -23.07 -5.62 -1.12
C LEU A 131 -23.58 -4.29 -0.57
N ILE A 132 -24.05 -4.28 0.67
CA ILE A 132 -24.47 -3.08 1.41
C ILE A 132 -23.64 -2.92 2.68
N SER A 133 -23.31 -1.68 3.02
CA SER A 133 -22.66 -1.28 4.26
C SER A 133 -23.70 -0.67 5.20
N MET A 134 -23.85 -1.25 6.39
CA MET A 134 -24.79 -0.78 7.41
C MET A 134 -24.06 -0.27 8.63
N ASN A 135 -24.40 0.95 9.04
CA ASN A 135 -23.94 1.47 10.32
C ASN A 135 -24.75 0.82 11.45
N ILE A 136 -24.06 0.25 12.42
CA ILE A 136 -24.65 -0.33 13.62
C ILE A 136 -24.01 0.34 14.84
N ASP A 137 -24.77 0.46 15.93
CA ASP A 137 -24.23 0.91 17.22
C ASP A 137 -23.29 -0.15 17.80
N SER A 138 -22.10 -0.26 17.25
CA SER A 138 -21.07 -1.20 17.69
C SER A 138 -19.69 -0.61 17.45
N GLU A 139 -18.82 -0.76 18.45
CA GLU A 139 -17.38 -0.47 18.36
C GLU A 139 -16.67 -1.26 17.23
N ALA A 140 -17.30 -2.33 16.73
CA ALA A 140 -16.77 -3.14 15.63
C ALA A 140 -16.87 -2.48 14.24
N GLY A 141 -17.51 -1.30 14.15
CA GLY A 141 -17.67 -0.56 12.89
C GLY A 141 -18.81 -1.08 12.00
N PRO A 142 -18.93 -0.55 10.77
CA PRO A 142 -20.04 -0.87 9.87
C PRO A 142 -19.97 -2.32 9.36
N LEU A 143 -21.12 -2.97 9.27
CA LEU A 143 -21.23 -4.35 8.80
C LEU A 143 -21.59 -4.41 7.31
N ILE A 144 -20.94 -5.33 6.61
CA ILE A 144 -21.14 -5.57 5.18
C ILE A 144 -22.01 -6.81 4.96
N TYR A 145 -23.01 -6.69 4.09
CA TYR A 145 -23.92 -7.79 3.77
C TYR A 145 -24.26 -7.87 2.29
N SER A 146 -24.50 -9.08 1.77
CA SER A 146 -25.14 -9.25 0.47
C SER A 146 -26.65 -8.97 0.55
N ALA A 147 -27.17 -8.26 -0.44
CA ALA A 147 -28.58 -7.94 -0.53
C ALA A 147 -29.04 -7.77 -1.99
N ARG A 148 -30.34 -7.90 -2.21
CA ARG A 148 -30.97 -7.59 -3.50
C ARG A 148 -31.78 -6.31 -3.39
N TYR A 149 -31.54 -5.35 -4.27
CA TYR A 149 -32.32 -4.11 -4.29
C TYR A 149 -33.68 -4.33 -4.96
N LEU A 150 -34.77 -3.88 -4.33
CA LEU A 150 -36.14 -4.09 -4.84
C LEU A 150 -36.78 -2.84 -5.46
N GLY A 151 -36.03 -1.73 -5.58
CA GLY A 151 -36.55 -0.44 -6.07
C GLY A 151 -37.03 0.49 -4.95
N GLY A 152 -36.62 0.23 -3.71
CA GLY A 152 -36.94 1.08 -2.55
C GLY A 152 -36.28 0.58 -1.26
N THR A 153 -36.09 -0.74 -1.14
CA THR A 153 -35.39 -1.37 -0.02
C THR A 153 -34.42 -2.45 -0.51
N PHE A 154 -33.45 -2.77 0.33
CA PHE A 154 -32.55 -3.91 0.15
C PHE A 154 -33.12 -5.12 0.89
N ARG A 155 -33.26 -6.25 0.18
CA ARG A 155 -33.68 -7.51 0.77
C ARG A 155 -32.46 -8.34 1.10
N ARG A 156 -32.25 -8.60 2.39
CA ARG A 156 -31.23 -9.50 2.93
C ARG A 156 -31.93 -10.68 3.60
N GLY A 157 -31.97 -11.83 2.92
CA GLY A 157 -32.75 -12.98 3.38
C GLY A 157 -34.23 -12.61 3.58
N GLY A 158 -34.73 -12.78 4.81
CA GLY A 158 -36.10 -12.42 5.21
C GLY A 158 -36.30 -10.97 5.67
N ILE A 159 -35.25 -10.15 5.72
CA ILE A 159 -35.28 -8.80 6.29
C ILE A 159 -35.21 -7.75 5.18
N ALA A 160 -36.05 -6.72 5.28
CA ALA A 160 -35.99 -5.52 4.44
C ALA A 160 -35.18 -4.43 5.16
N VAL A 161 -34.23 -3.83 4.45
CA VAL A 161 -33.36 -2.76 4.94
C VAL A 161 -33.61 -1.52 4.08
N SER A 162 -33.89 -0.39 4.72
CA SER A 162 -34.03 0.89 4.04
C SER A 162 -32.67 1.51 3.72
N PRO A 163 -32.52 2.17 2.57
CA PRO A 163 -31.37 3.03 2.31
C PRO A 163 -31.39 4.27 3.21
N GLY A 164 -30.22 4.76 3.59
CA GLY A 164 -30.05 6.02 4.30
C GLY A 164 -28.87 5.99 5.28
N ASN A 165 -28.71 7.08 6.03
CA ASN A 165 -27.55 7.32 6.89
C ASN A 165 -27.82 7.06 8.38
N ASP A 166 -29.04 6.65 8.75
CA ASP A 166 -29.36 6.33 10.13
C ASP A 166 -28.88 4.94 10.53
N LEU A 167 -28.97 4.65 11.82
CA LEU A 167 -28.67 3.34 12.37
C LEU A 167 -29.51 2.25 11.73
N ARG A 168 -28.86 1.14 11.38
CA ARG A 168 -29.46 -0.04 10.72
C ARG A 168 -30.01 0.25 9.31
N GLN A 169 -29.64 1.36 8.69
CA GLN A 169 -29.89 1.62 7.29
C GLN A 169 -28.65 1.30 6.44
N ALA A 170 -28.88 1.03 5.15
CA ALA A 170 -27.81 0.86 4.18
C ALA A 170 -27.29 2.23 3.75
N THR A 171 -26.05 2.53 4.12
CA THR A 171 -25.38 3.81 3.84
C THR A 171 -24.77 3.81 2.44
N HIS A 172 -24.11 2.71 2.08
CA HIS A 172 -23.40 2.55 0.82
C HIS A 172 -23.65 1.15 0.24
N TRP A 173 -23.50 1.02 -1.08
CA TRP A 173 -23.56 -0.25 -1.78
C TRP A 173 -22.42 -0.40 -2.79
N MET A 174 -22.10 -1.63 -3.18
CA MET A 174 -21.22 -1.89 -4.33
C MET A 174 -21.69 -3.13 -5.08
N SER A 175 -21.36 -3.22 -6.36
CA SER A 175 -21.59 -4.43 -7.16
C SER A 175 -20.85 -5.63 -6.56
N LEU A 176 -21.39 -6.84 -6.76
CA LEU A 176 -20.68 -8.05 -6.35
C LEU A 176 -19.34 -8.15 -7.10
N PRO A 177 -18.24 -8.47 -6.40
CA PRO A 177 -16.96 -8.68 -7.06
C PRO A 177 -17.06 -9.89 -8.00
N GLU A 178 -16.34 -9.84 -9.11
CA GLU A 178 -16.24 -10.99 -10.00
C GLU A 178 -15.66 -12.19 -9.23
N PRO A 179 -16.20 -13.41 -9.45
CA PRO A 179 -15.66 -14.59 -8.81
C PRO A 179 -14.18 -14.77 -9.21
N PRO A 180 -13.32 -15.25 -8.29
CA PRO A 180 -11.94 -15.54 -8.64
C PRO A 180 -11.91 -16.55 -9.77
N GLN A 181 -11.24 -16.20 -10.88
CA GLN A 181 -11.06 -17.11 -12.00
C GLN A 181 -10.12 -18.23 -11.53
N GLU A 182 -10.63 -19.46 -11.49
CA GLU A 182 -9.81 -20.64 -11.21
C GLU A 182 -8.79 -20.78 -12.34
N VAL A 183 -7.51 -20.52 -12.02
CA VAL A 183 -6.39 -20.81 -12.89
C VAL A 183 -6.24 -22.34 -12.88
N ASN A 184 -6.86 -23.00 -13.86
CA ASN A 184 -6.61 -24.41 -14.13
C ASN A 184 -5.12 -24.59 -14.49
N GLN A 185 -4.37 -25.19 -13.57
CA GLN A 185 -3.00 -25.67 -13.78
C GLN A 185 -2.99 -27.08 -14.37
#